data_AF-A0A7C4H752-F1
#
_entry.id   AF-A0A7C4H752-F1
#
_cell.length_a   1.000
_cell.length_b   1.000
_cell.length_c   1.000
_cell.angle_alpha   90.00
_cell.angle_beta   90.00
_cell.angle_gamma   90.00
#
_symmetry.space_group_name_H-M   'P 1'
#
loop_
_entity.id
_entity.type
_entity.pdbx_description
1 polymer ?
#
loop_
_entity_poly.entity_id
_entity_poly.type
_entity_poly.pdbx_seq_one_letter_code
_entity_poly.pdbx_strand_id
1 'polypeptide(L)'
;MSAKRKDLQAVSFKSGGLKTLTYIIFLSILLSILNFLLSWSSRESIPQVLQPYSDIIFAVNPYLIYIQSALILAIGYLIVNSFSNTVYIYMRRLTDHPTAATMKTIVWTLGIAILLVIVTSILSAGPWTALTVGSFGGLVVGFATQTVLSHFVAGIFIILTRPFRFGDMITIAGQTGIVKEMKIMHLILETKDGSTEILIPNGMVFTQIILRRKIVVEETTTQIHELREEIESIKKATEMRS
;
A
#
# COMPACT_ATOMS: atom_id res chain seq x y z
N MET A 1 -1.73 -6.72 -42.87
CA MET A 1 -2.82 -7.11 -41.93
C MET A 1 -2.50 -6.84 -40.43
N SER A 2 -1.36 -6.23 -40.08
CA SER A 2 -0.89 -6.05 -38.69
C SER A 2 -1.23 -4.68 -38.06
N ALA A 3 -1.38 -3.61 -38.86
CA ALA A 3 -1.68 -2.27 -38.35
C ALA A 3 -3.12 -2.12 -37.82
N LYS A 4 -4.11 -2.69 -38.52
CA LYS A 4 -5.55 -2.54 -38.22
C LYS A 4 -5.99 -3.15 -36.88
N ARG A 5 -5.20 -4.05 -36.27
CA ARG A 5 -5.49 -4.64 -34.95
C ARG A 5 -5.07 -3.75 -33.78
N LYS A 6 -4.04 -2.90 -33.93
CA LYS A 6 -3.62 -1.97 -32.87
C LYS A 6 -4.63 -0.83 -32.69
N ASP A 7 -5.21 -0.35 -33.78
CA ASP A 7 -6.18 0.76 -33.75
C ASP A 7 -7.53 0.34 -33.15
N LEU A 8 -7.97 -0.91 -33.37
CA LEU A 8 -9.20 -1.45 -32.76
C LEU A 8 -9.08 -1.63 -31.24
N GLN A 9 -7.89 -1.89 -30.71
CA GLN A 9 -7.67 -1.95 -29.25
C GLN A 9 -7.60 -0.55 -28.62
N ALA A 10 -7.12 0.47 -29.34
CA ALA A 10 -7.06 1.85 -28.88
C ALA A 10 -8.43 2.56 -28.81
N VAL A 11 -9.40 2.16 -29.65
CA VAL A 11 -10.76 2.75 -29.64
C VAL A 11 -11.63 2.18 -28.51
N SER A 12 -11.45 0.91 -28.14
CA SER A 12 -12.10 0.30 -26.95
C SER A 12 -11.57 0.91 -25.64
N PHE A 13 -10.30 1.32 -25.63
CA PHE A 13 -9.54 1.85 -24.49
C PHE A 13 -10.06 3.19 -23.96
N LYS A 14 -10.51 4.10 -24.84
CA LYS A 14 -10.98 5.44 -24.44
C LYS A 14 -12.40 5.43 -23.86
N SER A 15 -13.18 4.39 -24.14
CA SER A 15 -14.59 4.35 -23.78
C SER A 15 -14.86 3.72 -22.41
N GLY A 16 -14.03 2.79 -21.92
CA GLY A 16 -14.30 2.10 -20.64
C GLY A 16 -14.03 2.94 -19.39
N GLY A 17 -12.77 3.37 -19.20
CA GLY A 17 -12.36 4.12 -18.01
C GLY A 17 -12.91 5.55 -17.96
N LEU A 18 -13.09 6.18 -19.13
CA LEU A 18 -13.73 7.49 -19.20
C LEU A 18 -15.21 7.38 -18.83
N LYS A 19 -15.91 6.33 -19.27
CA LYS A 19 -17.32 6.09 -18.88
C LYS A 19 -17.46 5.83 -17.39
N THR A 20 -16.53 5.10 -16.76
CA THR A 20 -16.59 4.87 -15.31
C THR A 20 -16.26 6.12 -14.51
N LEU A 21 -15.28 6.92 -14.93
CA LEU A 21 -15.00 8.23 -14.33
C LEU A 21 -16.19 9.18 -14.47
N THR A 22 -16.80 9.25 -15.66
CA THR A 22 -18.02 10.05 -15.84
C THR A 22 -19.16 9.51 -15.00
N TYR A 23 -19.28 8.19 -14.81
CA TYR A 23 -20.31 7.60 -13.95
C TYR A 23 -20.07 7.94 -12.48
N ILE A 24 -18.83 7.86 -12.00
CA ILE A 24 -18.47 8.23 -10.63
C ILE A 24 -18.74 9.72 -10.39
N ILE A 25 -18.29 10.59 -11.30
CA ILE A 25 -18.51 12.04 -11.18
C ILE A 25 -20.00 12.36 -11.23
N PHE A 26 -20.74 11.82 -12.20
CA PHE A 26 -22.19 12.00 -12.32
C PHE A 26 -22.92 11.50 -11.07
N LEU A 27 -22.48 10.37 -10.51
CA LEU A 27 -23.10 9.77 -9.34
C LEU A 27 -22.73 10.50 -8.04
N SER A 28 -21.51 11.01 -7.91
CA SER A 28 -21.11 11.91 -6.82
C SER A 28 -21.91 13.21 -6.86
N ILE A 29 -22.12 13.79 -8.04
CA ILE A 29 -22.97 14.97 -8.23
C ILE A 29 -24.42 14.63 -7.86
N LEU A 30 -24.94 13.49 -8.30
CA LEU A 30 -26.28 13.02 -7.94
C LEU A 30 -26.43 12.86 -6.42
N LEU A 31 -25.41 12.31 -5.74
CA LEU A 31 -25.39 12.18 -4.28
C LEU A 31 -25.33 13.53 -3.58
N SER A 32 -24.55 14.50 -4.07
CA SER A 32 -24.50 15.85 -3.50
C SER A 32 -25.83 16.58 -3.67
N ILE A 33 -26.47 16.46 -4.85
CA ILE A 33 -27.79 17.03 -5.11
C ILE A 33 -28.83 16.38 -4.19
N LEU A 34 -28.78 15.06 -4.08
CA LEU A 34 -29.68 14.31 -3.22
C LEU A 34 -29.50 14.72 -1.75
N ASN A 35 -28.26 14.80 -1.25
CA ASN A 35 -27.97 15.28 0.10
C ASN A 35 -28.47 16.71 0.32
N PHE A 36 -28.27 17.61 -0.65
CA PHE A 36 -28.78 18.98 -0.59
C PHE A 36 -30.32 19.05 -0.50
N LEU A 37 -31.02 18.26 -1.32
CA LEU A 37 -32.49 18.19 -1.32
C LEU A 37 -33.02 17.62 0.00
N LEU A 38 -32.36 16.59 0.52
CA LEU A 38 -32.75 15.90 1.75
C LEU A 38 -32.38 16.68 3.01
N SER A 39 -31.32 17.48 2.96
CA SER A 39 -30.92 18.43 4.01
C SER A 39 -31.93 19.57 4.19
N TRP A 40 -32.91 19.74 3.31
CA TRP A 40 -34.06 20.59 3.60
C TRP A 40 -34.77 20.15 4.88
N SER A 41 -34.94 18.83 5.07
CA SER A 41 -35.73 18.26 6.18
C SER A 41 -35.18 18.60 7.56
N SER A 42 -33.88 18.90 7.65
CA SER A 42 -33.19 19.28 8.89
C SER A 42 -33.15 20.79 9.15
N ARG A 43 -33.71 21.63 8.27
CA ARG A 43 -33.88 23.06 8.56
C ARG A 43 -35.03 23.25 9.54
N GLU A 44 -34.74 23.83 10.71
CA GLU A 44 -35.63 23.99 11.87
C GLU A 44 -36.92 24.82 11.64
N SER A 45 -37.18 25.27 10.42
CA SER A 45 -38.42 25.99 10.11
C SER A 45 -39.05 25.50 8.81
N ILE A 46 -40.28 24.98 8.92
CA ILE A 46 -41.13 24.71 7.76
C ILE A 46 -41.46 26.06 7.12
N PRO A 47 -41.15 26.28 5.82
CA PRO A 47 -41.50 27.52 5.13
C PRO A 47 -42.99 27.84 5.27
N GLN A 48 -43.35 29.12 5.36
CA GLN A 48 -44.75 29.55 5.56
C GLN A 48 -45.74 28.92 4.55
N VAL A 49 -45.30 28.68 3.31
CA VAL A 49 -46.09 28.04 2.24
C VAL A 49 -46.48 26.59 2.56
N LEU A 50 -45.70 25.90 3.38
CA LEU A 50 -45.87 24.48 3.71
C LEU A 50 -46.44 24.26 5.12
N GLN A 51 -46.70 25.32 5.89
CA GLN A 51 -47.32 25.18 7.21
C GLN A 51 -48.68 24.48 7.20
N PRO A 52 -49.56 24.63 6.20
CA PRO A 52 -50.81 23.87 6.12
C PRO A 52 -50.61 22.34 6.06
N TYR A 53 -49.41 21.87 5.70
CA TYR A 53 -49.05 20.46 5.60
C TYR A 53 -48.12 19.99 6.72
N SER A 54 -47.93 20.79 7.78
CA SER A 54 -46.98 20.51 8.86
C SER A 54 -47.21 19.14 9.51
N ASP A 55 -48.47 18.77 9.76
CA ASP A 55 -48.81 17.54 10.47
C ASP A 55 -48.39 16.29 9.69
N ILE A 56 -48.58 16.32 8.37
CA ILE A 56 -48.16 15.25 7.46
C ILE A 56 -46.62 15.20 7.37
N ILE A 57 -45.98 16.37 7.31
CA ILE A 57 -44.52 16.47 7.25
C ILE A 57 -43.87 15.89 8.52
N PHE A 58 -44.37 16.25 9.71
CA PHE A 58 -43.84 15.71 10.97
C PHE A 58 -44.09 14.21 11.11
N ALA A 59 -45.22 13.69 10.61
CA ALA A 59 -45.50 12.26 10.60
C ALA A 59 -44.55 11.46 9.71
N VAL A 60 -44.12 12.02 8.57
CA VAL A 60 -43.24 11.35 7.59
C VAL A 60 -41.74 11.56 7.88
N ASN A 61 -41.37 12.67 8.52
CA ASN A 61 -39.98 13.03 8.84
C ASN A 61 -39.13 11.89 9.46
N PRO A 62 -39.60 11.14 10.48
CA PRO A 62 -38.80 10.04 11.05
C PRO A 62 -38.54 8.89 10.06
N TYR A 63 -39.38 8.72 9.03
CA TYR A 63 -39.20 7.69 8.01
C TYR A 63 -38.23 8.10 6.91
N LEU A 64 -38.04 9.41 6.68
CA LEU A 64 -37.14 9.92 5.65
C LEU A 64 -35.71 9.42 5.87
N ILE A 65 -35.23 9.35 7.12
CA ILE A 65 -33.86 8.92 7.43
C ILE A 65 -33.56 7.51 6.90
N TYR A 66 -34.51 6.58 7.00
CA TYR A 66 -34.35 5.20 6.51
C TYR A 66 -34.33 5.15 4.99
N ILE A 67 -35.17 5.94 4.32
CA ILE A 67 -35.20 6.04 2.85
C ILE A 67 -33.87 6.61 2.34
N GLN A 68 -33.34 7.63 3.02
CA GLN A 68 -32.04 8.22 2.69
C GLN A 68 -30.89 7.22 2.87
N SER A 69 -30.85 6.53 4.00
CA SER A 69 -29.85 5.49 4.26
C SER A 69 -29.89 4.37 3.21
N ALA A 70 -31.09 3.91 2.83
CA ALA A 70 -31.26 2.90 1.80
C ALA A 70 -30.76 3.39 0.43
N LEU A 71 -31.07 4.64 0.07
CA LEU A 71 -30.66 5.23 -1.19
C LEU A 71 -29.14 5.44 -1.26
N ILE A 72 -28.52 5.90 -0.18
CA ILE A 72 -27.06 6.02 -0.05
C ILE A 72 -26.39 4.66 -0.11
N LEU A 73 -26.95 3.64 0.54
CA LEU A 73 -26.41 2.28 0.49
C LEU A 73 -26.46 1.71 -0.93
N ALA A 74 -27.60 1.87 -1.62
CA ALA A 74 -27.77 1.40 -2.99
C ALA A 74 -26.82 2.10 -3.97
N ILE A 75 -26.80 3.44 -3.95
CA ILE A 75 -25.93 4.23 -4.82
C ILE A 75 -24.46 4.01 -4.47
N GLY A 76 -24.12 4.03 -3.18
CA GLY A 76 -22.76 3.82 -2.69
C GLY A 76 -22.22 2.44 -3.09
N TYR A 77 -23.04 1.40 -3.01
CA TYR A 77 -22.66 0.06 -3.47
C TYR A 77 -22.32 0.06 -4.97
N LEU A 78 -23.12 0.73 -5.80
CA LEU A 78 -22.84 0.88 -7.23
C LEU A 78 -21.53 1.64 -7.48
N ILE A 79 -21.25 2.70 -6.72
CA ILE A 79 -19.98 3.44 -6.79
C ILE A 79 -18.82 2.51 -6.47
N VAL A 80 -18.86 1.86 -5.31
CA VAL A 80 -17.76 1.01 -4.83
C VAL A 80 -17.48 -0.11 -5.83
N ASN A 81 -18.51 -0.78 -6.34
CA ASN A 81 -18.34 -1.83 -7.33
C ASN A 81 -17.74 -1.30 -8.65
N SER A 82 -18.23 -0.15 -9.13
CA SER A 82 -17.73 0.48 -10.37
C SER A 82 -16.28 0.93 -10.24
N PHE A 83 -15.94 1.55 -9.11
CA PHE A 83 -14.59 2.01 -8.81
C PHE A 83 -13.62 0.84 -8.68
N SER A 84 -13.99 -0.19 -7.91
CA SER A 84 -13.17 -1.40 -7.72
C SER A 84 -12.92 -2.12 -9.05
N ASN A 85 -13.93 -2.17 -9.93
CA ASN A 85 -13.77 -2.72 -11.27
C ASN A 85 -12.86 -1.87 -12.17
N THR A 86 -12.88 -0.56 -12.00
CA THR A 86 -11.93 0.35 -12.70
C THR A 86 -10.49 0.08 -12.25
N VAL A 87 -10.27 -0.05 -10.94
CA VAL A 87 -8.96 -0.43 -10.39
C VAL A 87 -8.51 -1.78 -10.94
N TYR A 88 -9.40 -2.78 -11.00
CA TYR A 88 -9.10 -4.09 -11.58
C TYR A 88 -8.63 -3.98 -13.04
N ILE A 89 -9.38 -3.24 -13.88
CA ILE A 89 -9.04 -3.05 -15.30
C ILE A 89 -7.69 -2.36 -15.46
N TYR A 90 -7.38 -1.38 -14.61
CA TYR A 90 -6.09 -0.70 -14.61
C TYR A 90 -4.95 -1.62 -14.16
N MET A 91 -5.12 -2.33 -13.04
CA MET A 91 -4.12 -3.24 -12.48
C MET A 91 -3.84 -4.44 -13.38
N ARG A 92 -4.84 -4.94 -14.11
CA ARG A 92 -4.68 -6.01 -15.12
C ARG A 92 -3.70 -5.69 -16.24
N ARG A 93 -3.32 -4.42 -16.41
CA ARG A 93 -2.34 -3.98 -17.42
C ARG A 93 -0.92 -3.89 -16.87
N LEU A 94 -0.79 -3.73 -15.56
CA LEU A 94 0.48 -3.57 -14.87
C LEU A 94 0.95 -4.90 -14.26
N THR A 95 0.03 -5.82 -14.00
CA THR A 95 0.29 -7.00 -13.19
C THR A 95 -0.55 -8.20 -13.64
N ASP A 96 -0.19 -9.39 -13.17
CA ASP A 96 -0.88 -10.66 -13.40
C ASP A 96 -2.32 -10.67 -12.86
N HIS A 97 -3.10 -11.65 -13.34
CA HIS A 97 -4.50 -11.80 -12.95
C HIS A 97 -4.73 -11.89 -11.43
N PRO A 98 -4.04 -12.77 -10.67
CA PRO A 98 -4.32 -12.91 -9.26
C PRO A 98 -4.01 -11.63 -8.47
N THR A 99 -2.92 -10.94 -8.77
CA THR A 99 -2.60 -9.68 -8.08
C THR A 99 -3.62 -8.57 -8.36
N ALA A 100 -4.06 -8.43 -9.61
CA ALA A 100 -5.09 -7.45 -9.96
C ALA A 100 -6.44 -7.77 -9.30
N ALA A 101 -6.80 -9.05 -9.18
CA ALA A 101 -8.00 -9.49 -8.46
C ALA A 101 -7.90 -9.17 -6.96
N THR A 102 -6.74 -9.40 -6.33
CA THR A 102 -6.50 -9.03 -4.93
C THR A 102 -6.67 -7.53 -4.72
N MET A 103 -6.13 -6.69 -5.62
CA MET A 103 -6.32 -5.23 -5.55
C MET A 103 -7.77 -4.81 -5.67
N LYS A 104 -8.55 -5.46 -6.56
CA LYS A 104 -10.00 -5.25 -6.64
C LYS A 104 -10.67 -5.52 -5.31
N THR A 105 -10.36 -6.67 -4.69
CA THR A 105 -10.95 -7.10 -3.42
C THR A 105 -10.60 -6.13 -2.30
N ILE A 106 -9.34 -5.69 -2.21
CA ILE A 106 -8.90 -4.71 -1.21
C ILE A 106 -9.69 -3.40 -1.35
N VAL A 107 -9.75 -2.84 -2.56
CA VAL A 107 -10.47 -1.58 -2.83
C VAL A 107 -11.97 -1.72 -2.55
N TRP A 108 -12.56 -2.85 -2.95
CA TRP A 108 -13.98 -3.11 -2.73
C TRP A 108 -14.29 -3.22 -1.23
N THR A 109 -13.52 -4.00 -0.48
CA THR A 109 -13.71 -4.18 0.97
C THR A 109 -13.54 -2.86 1.72
N LEU A 110 -12.52 -2.06 1.39
CA LEU A 110 -12.34 -0.73 1.98
C LEU A 110 -13.50 0.22 1.64
N GLY A 111 -13.95 0.21 0.39
CA GLY A 111 -15.09 1.01 -0.06
C GLY A 111 -16.38 0.65 0.67
N ILE A 112 -16.68 -0.64 0.85
CA ILE A 112 -17.85 -1.10 1.60
C ILE A 112 -17.72 -0.73 3.08
N ALA A 113 -16.55 -0.87 3.69
CA ALA A 113 -16.34 -0.49 5.08
C ALA A 113 -16.63 1.01 5.31
N ILE A 114 -16.13 1.88 4.42
CA ILE A 114 -16.40 3.33 4.48
C ILE A 114 -17.90 3.60 4.28
N LEU A 115 -18.53 2.93 3.31
CA LEU A 115 -19.97 3.09 3.06
C LEU A 115 -20.81 2.72 4.29
N LEU A 116 -20.46 1.63 4.98
CA LEU A 116 -21.15 1.22 6.20
C LEU A 116 -21.02 2.26 7.31
N VAL A 117 -19.82 2.85 7.49
CA VAL A 117 -19.61 3.93 8.48
C VAL A 117 -20.47 5.16 8.15
N ILE A 118 -20.62 5.51 6.87
CA ILE A 118 -21.48 6.64 6.46
C ILE A 118 -22.95 6.33 6.77
N VAL A 119 -23.43 5.12 6.44
CA VAL A 119 -24.82 4.73 6.67
C VAL A 119 -25.14 4.66 8.17
N THR A 120 -24.24 4.14 9.00
CA THR A 120 -24.45 4.11 10.46
C THR A 120 -24.46 5.52 11.06
N SER A 121 -23.68 6.45 10.51
CA SER A 121 -23.72 7.87 10.92
C SER A 121 -25.11 8.49 10.77
N ILE A 122 -25.80 8.16 9.69
CA ILE A 122 -27.13 8.71 9.39
C ILE A 122 -28.17 8.06 10.30
N LEU A 123 -28.14 6.73 10.42
CA LEU A 123 -29.12 5.98 11.21
C LEU A 123 -29.08 6.28 12.72
N SER A 124 -27.90 6.61 13.26
CA SER A 124 -27.72 6.80 14.71
C SER A 124 -27.97 8.24 15.18
N ALA A 125 -28.50 9.11 14.32
CA ALA A 125 -28.80 10.52 14.61
C ALA A 125 -27.60 11.35 15.13
N GLY A 126 -26.36 10.98 14.79
CA GLY A 126 -25.21 11.78 15.19
C GLY A 126 -23.87 11.33 14.60
N PRO A 127 -22.99 12.28 14.22
CA PRO A 127 -21.66 11.96 13.71
C PRO A 127 -20.78 11.22 14.73
N TRP A 128 -21.07 11.37 16.03
CA TRP A 128 -20.29 10.77 17.13
C TRP A 128 -20.29 9.24 17.13
N THR A 129 -21.41 8.58 16.84
CA THR A 129 -21.46 7.10 16.84
C THR A 129 -20.72 6.52 15.65
N ALA A 130 -20.80 7.17 14.48
CA ALA A 130 -20.06 6.82 13.29
C ALA A 130 -18.56 6.93 13.53
N LEU A 131 -18.14 8.01 14.19
CA LEU A 131 -16.75 8.21 14.60
C LEU A 131 -16.31 7.13 15.58
N THR A 132 -17.14 6.72 16.55
CA THR A 132 -16.80 5.65 17.49
C THR A 132 -16.62 4.30 16.79
N VAL A 133 -17.58 3.88 15.95
CA VAL A 133 -17.50 2.62 15.21
C VAL A 133 -16.35 2.64 14.21
N GLY A 134 -16.18 3.75 13.49
CA GLY A 134 -15.09 3.96 12.54
C GLY A 134 -13.72 3.97 13.23
N SER A 135 -13.60 4.57 14.41
CA SER A 135 -12.35 4.60 15.19
C SER A 135 -11.95 3.20 15.64
N PHE A 136 -12.90 2.43 16.19
CA PHE A 136 -12.63 1.05 16.58
C PHE A 136 -12.23 0.19 15.38
N GLY A 137 -12.97 0.29 14.26
CA GLY A 137 -12.61 -0.39 13.02
C GLY A 137 -11.23 -0.01 12.49
N GLY A 138 -10.89 1.28 12.53
CA GLY A 138 -9.58 1.80 12.14
C GLY A 138 -8.45 1.26 13.02
N LEU A 139 -8.65 1.16 14.34
CA LEU A 139 -7.68 0.56 15.26
C LEU A 139 -7.44 -0.92 14.95
N VAL A 140 -8.49 -1.70 14.72
CA VAL A 140 -8.37 -3.13 14.37
C VAL A 140 -7.60 -3.31 13.07
N VAL A 141 -7.91 -2.54 12.03
CA VAL A 141 -7.19 -2.57 10.75
C VAL A 141 -5.73 -2.13 10.92
N GLY A 142 -5.49 -1.12 11.75
CA GLY A 142 -4.16 -0.63 12.11
C GLY A 142 -3.30 -1.73 12.75
N PHE A 143 -3.83 -2.41 13.77
CA PHE A 143 -3.15 -3.52 14.41
C PHE A 143 -2.92 -4.70 13.45
N ALA A 144 -3.90 -5.03 12.60
CA ALA A 144 -3.75 -6.08 11.61
C ALA A 144 -2.64 -5.79 10.57
N THR A 145 -2.42 -4.51 10.24
CA THR A 145 -1.45 -4.08 9.22
C THR A 145 -0.08 -3.72 9.82
N GLN A 146 0.04 -3.66 11.14
CA GLN A 146 1.22 -3.13 11.84
C GLN A 146 2.53 -3.80 11.39
N THR A 147 2.55 -5.13 11.24
CA THR A 147 3.75 -5.88 10.84
C THR A 147 4.21 -5.54 9.41
N VAL A 148 3.27 -5.46 8.46
CA VAL A 148 3.57 -5.12 7.07
C VAL A 148 4.11 -3.69 6.97
N LEU A 149 3.48 -2.76 7.69
CA LEU A 149 3.94 -1.37 7.74
C LEU A 149 5.33 -1.25 8.38
N SER A 150 5.60 -2.02 9.44
CA SER A 150 6.92 -2.06 10.08
C SER A 150 8.03 -2.48 9.10
N HIS A 151 7.80 -3.53 8.29
CA HIS A 151 8.76 -3.95 7.27
C HIS A 151 8.97 -2.89 6.18
N PHE A 152 7.89 -2.24 5.74
CA PHE A 152 7.96 -1.16 4.75
C PHE A 152 8.79 0.02 5.23
N VAL A 153 8.49 0.52 6.43
CA VAL A 153 9.20 1.67 7.03
C VAL A 153 10.66 1.34 7.28
N ALA A 154 10.94 0.13 7.79
CA ALA A 154 12.32 -0.35 7.96
C ALA A 154 13.07 -0.41 6.63
N GLY A 155 12.44 -0.89 5.56
CA GLY A 155 13.04 -0.92 4.23
C GLY A 155 13.41 0.46 3.69
N ILE A 156 12.49 1.42 3.78
CA ILE A 156 12.76 2.82 3.42
C ILE A 156 13.94 3.36 4.23
N PHE A 157 13.93 3.13 5.54
CA PHE A 157 14.99 3.60 6.43
C PHE A 157 16.36 3.02 6.08
N ILE A 158 16.44 1.71 5.79
CA ILE A 158 17.69 1.04 5.37
C ILE A 158 18.21 1.62 4.06
N ILE A 159 17.33 1.88 3.09
CA ILE A 159 17.71 2.47 1.80
C ILE A 159 18.25 3.90 1.96
N LEU A 160 17.66 4.67 2.89
CA LEU A 160 18.07 6.05 3.17
C LEU A 160 19.39 6.13 3.96
N THR A 161 19.50 5.35 5.04
CA THR A 161 20.66 5.40 5.95
C THR A 161 21.84 4.57 5.46
N ARG A 162 21.60 3.55 4.62
CA ARG A 162 22.59 2.62 4.06
C ARG A 162 23.61 2.15 5.11
N PRO A 163 23.18 1.50 6.20
CA PRO A 163 24.09 1.03 7.26
C PRO A 163 25.11 0.00 6.76
N PHE A 164 24.77 -0.70 5.68
CA PHE A 164 25.62 -1.60 4.91
C PHE A 164 25.38 -1.38 3.41
N ARG A 165 26.32 -1.83 2.58
CA ARG A 165 26.31 -1.69 1.13
C ARG A 165 26.13 -3.04 0.45
N PHE A 166 25.74 -3.00 -0.82
CA PHE A 166 25.78 -4.19 -1.67
C PHE A 166 27.18 -4.81 -1.68
N GLY A 167 27.25 -6.13 -1.54
CA GLY A 167 28.51 -6.88 -1.44
C GLY A 167 29.10 -6.97 -0.03
N ASP A 168 28.57 -6.26 0.98
CA ASP A 168 29.03 -6.44 2.36
C ASP A 168 28.64 -7.83 2.87
N MET A 169 29.56 -8.46 3.61
CA MET A 169 29.28 -9.69 4.35
C MET A 169 28.73 -9.34 5.73
N ILE A 170 27.48 -9.73 5.98
CA ILE A 170 26.80 -9.43 7.24
C ILE A 170 26.15 -10.68 7.84
N THR A 171 26.00 -10.66 9.16
CA THR A 171 25.25 -11.66 9.92
C THR A 171 24.09 -10.97 10.63
N ILE A 172 22.87 -11.48 10.40
CA ILE A 172 21.64 -10.98 11.01
C ILE A 172 20.82 -12.20 11.46
N ALA A 173 20.30 -12.18 12.69
CA ALA A 173 19.50 -13.27 13.26
C ALA A 173 20.15 -14.67 13.12
N GLY A 174 21.48 -14.74 13.27
CA GLY A 174 22.27 -15.97 13.16
C GLY A 174 22.53 -16.45 11.72
N GLN A 175 21.99 -15.78 10.70
CA GLN A 175 22.22 -16.09 9.29
C GLN A 175 23.30 -15.19 8.71
N THR A 176 24.30 -15.78 8.05
CA THR A 176 25.44 -15.04 7.45
C THR A 176 25.40 -15.12 5.94
N GLY A 177 25.53 -13.98 5.27
CA GLY A 177 25.56 -13.92 3.81
C GLY A 177 26.08 -12.58 3.28
N ILE A 178 26.21 -12.52 1.97
CA ILE A 178 26.60 -11.31 1.23
C ILE A 178 25.33 -10.57 0.82
N VAL A 179 25.30 -9.25 1.01
CA VAL A 179 24.16 -8.42 0.61
C VAL A 179 24.03 -8.38 -0.90
N LYS A 180 22.99 -9.03 -1.43
CA LYS A 180 22.69 -9.11 -2.87
C LYS A 180 21.72 -8.04 -3.31
N GLU A 181 20.56 -7.95 -2.65
CA GLU A 181 19.50 -7.00 -3.01
C GLU A 181 18.81 -6.43 -1.77
N MET A 182 18.40 -5.16 -1.83
CA MET A 182 17.58 -4.50 -0.81
C MET A 182 16.21 -4.17 -1.40
N LYS A 183 15.20 -4.99 -1.09
CA LYS A 183 13.79 -4.72 -1.47
C LYS A 183 13.09 -3.97 -0.35
N ILE A 184 11.91 -3.43 -0.65
CA ILE A 184 11.18 -2.59 0.30
C ILE A 184 10.68 -3.35 1.54
N MET A 185 10.38 -4.65 1.41
CA MET A 185 9.92 -5.49 2.53
C MET A 185 10.98 -6.46 3.04
N HIS A 186 11.97 -6.83 2.21
CA HIS A 186 12.95 -7.85 2.52
C HIS A 186 14.35 -7.46 2.04
N LEU A 187 15.35 -7.85 2.84
CA LEU A 187 16.75 -7.88 2.48
C LEU A 187 17.08 -9.28 1.96
N ILE A 188 17.76 -9.35 0.82
CA ILE A 188 18.19 -10.61 0.22
C ILE A 188 19.69 -10.76 0.48
N LEU A 189 20.03 -11.76 1.28
CA LEU A 189 21.41 -12.20 1.46
C LEU A 189 21.65 -13.46 0.62
N GLU A 190 22.84 -13.59 0.08
CA GLU A 190 23.29 -14.79 -0.62
C GLU A 190 24.34 -15.48 0.25
N THR A 191 24.18 -16.79 0.47
CA THR A 191 25.17 -17.58 1.22
C THR A 191 26.51 -17.54 0.49
N LYS A 192 27.63 -17.68 1.22
CA LYS A 192 28.99 -17.68 0.64
C LYS A 192 29.16 -18.63 -0.54
N ASP A 193 28.46 -19.77 -0.50
CA ASP A 193 28.55 -20.83 -1.52
C ASP A 193 27.64 -20.55 -2.74
N GLY A 194 26.87 -19.45 -2.73
CA GLY A 194 25.96 -19.06 -3.82
C GLY A 194 24.74 -19.96 -3.99
N SER A 195 24.56 -20.97 -3.13
CA SER A 195 23.54 -22.01 -3.28
C SER A 195 22.16 -21.64 -2.73
N THR A 196 22.04 -20.57 -1.95
CA THR A 196 20.79 -20.21 -1.27
C THR A 196 20.65 -18.71 -1.08
N GLU A 197 19.45 -18.21 -1.36
CA GLU A 197 19.02 -16.84 -1.03
C GLU A 197 18.27 -16.85 0.30
N ILE A 198 18.71 -16.00 1.23
CA ILE A 198 18.13 -15.82 2.55
C ILE A 198 17.33 -14.52 2.54
N LEU A 199 16.01 -14.63 2.64
CA LEU A 199 15.10 -13.49 2.66
C LEU A 199 14.83 -13.07 4.10
N ILE A 200 15.41 -11.93 4.50
CA ILE A 200 15.23 -11.38 5.85
C ILE A 200 14.22 -10.23 5.77
N PRO A 201 13.07 -10.30 6.47
CA PRO A 201 12.16 -9.17 6.61
C PRO A 201 12.87 -7.94 7.16
N ASN A 202 12.68 -6.78 6.51
CA ASN A 202 13.41 -5.56 6.87
C ASN A 202 13.15 -5.11 8.32
N GLY A 203 11.97 -5.41 8.87
CA GLY A 203 11.68 -5.12 10.29
C GLY A 203 12.59 -5.88 11.25
N MET A 204 13.06 -7.08 10.89
CA MET A 204 14.07 -7.80 11.68
C MET A 204 15.43 -7.13 11.58
N VAL A 205 15.82 -6.66 10.38
CA VAL A 205 17.11 -5.96 10.19
C VAL A 205 17.21 -4.72 11.10
N PHE A 206 16.10 -4.01 11.30
CA PHE A 206 16.05 -2.82 12.16
C PHE A 206 16.12 -3.12 13.66
N THR A 207 15.64 -4.30 14.08
CA THR A 207 15.52 -4.66 15.51
C THR A 207 16.62 -5.58 16.01
N GLN A 208 17.34 -6.26 15.10
CA GLN A 208 18.38 -7.23 15.42
C GLN A 208 19.78 -6.61 15.37
N ILE A 209 20.72 -7.25 16.06
CA ILE A 209 22.15 -6.90 15.97
C ILE A 209 22.67 -7.30 14.59
N ILE A 210 23.37 -6.36 13.94
CA ILE A 210 24.02 -6.58 12.65
C ILE A 210 25.52 -6.71 12.88
N LEU A 211 26.08 -7.87 12.60
CA LEU A 211 27.53 -8.05 12.57
C LEU A 211 28.01 -7.82 11.14
N ARG A 212 28.89 -6.84 10.93
CA ARG A 212 29.51 -6.56 9.64
C ARG A 212 30.98 -6.92 9.71
N ARG A 213 31.45 -7.76 8.78
CA ARG A 213 32.89 -8.04 8.65
C ARG A 213 33.58 -6.83 8.01
N LYS A 214 34.47 -6.16 8.74
CA LYS A 214 35.41 -5.20 8.14
C LYS A 214 36.60 -5.98 7.61
N ILE A 215 37.00 -5.72 6.36
CA ILE A 215 38.30 -6.17 5.86
C ILE A 215 39.34 -5.32 6.58
N VAL A 216 40.11 -5.94 7.48
CA VAL A 216 41.23 -5.30 8.17
C VAL A 216 42.44 -5.37 7.23
N VAL A 217 42.87 -4.23 6.70
CA VAL A 217 43.97 -4.12 5.72
C VAL A 217 45.34 -4.50 6.34
N GLU A 218 45.42 -4.55 7.67
CA GLU A 218 46.66 -4.81 8.41
C GLU A 218 47.23 -6.20 8.14
N GLU A 219 46.41 -7.26 8.07
CA GLU A 219 46.87 -8.62 7.72
C GLU A 219 47.48 -8.67 6.32
N THR A 220 46.91 -7.94 5.36
CA THR A 220 47.41 -7.92 3.98
C THR A 220 48.73 -7.18 3.88
N THR A 221 48.92 -6.12 4.68
CA THR A 221 50.14 -5.31 4.63
C THR A 221 51.31 -6.05 5.28
N THR A 222 51.07 -6.76 6.39
CA THR A 222 52.07 -7.62 7.04
C THR A 222 52.46 -8.79 6.15
N GLN A 223 51.49 -9.48 5.54
CA GLN A 223 51.77 -10.57 4.60
C GLN A 223 52.55 -10.11 3.37
N ILE A 224 52.22 -8.93 2.81
CA ILE A 224 52.97 -8.35 1.70
C ILE A 224 54.40 -7.97 2.13
N HIS A 225 54.58 -7.45 3.35
CA HIS A 225 55.90 -7.12 3.88
C HIS A 225 56.75 -8.38 4.09
N GLU A 226 56.20 -9.43 4.70
CA GLU A 226 56.87 -10.72 4.89
C GLU A 226 57.24 -11.36 3.54
N LEU A 227 56.32 -11.42 2.59
CA LEU A 227 56.59 -11.91 1.23
C LEU A 227 57.67 -11.09 0.52
N ARG A 228 57.68 -9.76 0.72
CA ARG A 228 58.69 -8.88 0.12
C ARG A 228 60.08 -9.12 0.71
N GLU A 229 60.20 -9.29 2.02
CA GLU A 229 61.47 -9.64 2.65
C GLU A 229 61.98 -11.02 2.22
N GLU A 230 61.09 -12.01 2.10
CA GLU A 230 61.45 -13.36 1.64
C GLU A 230 62.01 -13.32 0.21
N ILE A 231 61.35 -12.60 -0.71
CA ILE A 231 61.83 -12.40 -2.09
C ILE A 231 63.21 -11.70 -2.11
N GLU A 232 63.40 -10.67 -1.28
CA GLU A 232 64.65 -9.90 -1.24
C GLU A 232 65.82 -10.75 -0.71
N SER A 233 65.56 -11.61 0.28
CA SER A 233 66.53 -12.56 0.82
C SER A 233 66.97 -13.60 -0.23
N ILE A 234 66.02 -14.13 -1.00
CA ILE A 234 66.27 -15.12 -2.06
C ILE A 234 67.09 -14.48 -3.19
N LYS A 235 66.76 -13.25 -3.58
CA LYS A 235 67.50 -12.52 -4.62
C LYS A 235 68.96 -12.31 -4.23
N LYS A 236 69.21 -11.90 -2.98
CA LYS A 236 70.57 -11.71 -2.44
C LYS A 236 71.38 -13.01 -2.38
N ALA A 237 70.74 -14.13 -2.01
CA ALA A 237 71.37 -15.44 -2.00
C ALA A 237 71.71 -15.96 -3.42
N THR A 238 70.94 -15.55 -4.42
CA THR A 238 71.15 -15.92 -5.82
C THR A 238 72.31 -15.13 -6.44
N GLU A 239 72.41 -13.83 -6.17
CA GLU A 239 73.53 -12.97 -6.62
C GLU A 239 74.88 -13.36 -6.00
N MET A 240 74.91 -13.95 -4.81
CA MET A 240 76.15 -14.46 -4.19
C MET A 240 76.63 -15.82 -4.74
N ARG A 241 75.78 -16.52 -5.52
CA ARG A 241 76.12 -17.82 -6.13
C ARG A 241 76.53 -17.71 -7.60
N SER A 242 76.42 -16.54 -8.23
CA SER A 242 76.86 -16.23 -9.60
C SER A 242 78.17 -15.47 -9.61
#